data_AF-A0A098G1C0-F1
#
_entry.id   AF-A0A098G1C0-F1
#
_cell.length_a   1.000
_cell.length_b   1.000
_cell.length_c   1.000
_cell.angle_alpha   90.00
_cell.angle_beta   90.00
_cell.angle_gamma   90.00
#
_symmetry.space_group_name_H-M   'P 1'
#
loop_
_entity.id
_entity.type
_entity.pdbx_description
1 polymer ?
#
loop_
_entity_poly.entity_id
_entity_poly.type
_entity_poly.pdbx_seq_one_letter_code
_entity_poly.pdbx_strand_id
1 'polypeptide(L)'
;MYVFHQIGGFIIKTVDSCLLFLRFLGHLSCSLINVLLRRHSISRHAVIRTIFNSGVKLAVPLILTSSLMGMAIIYTIISALKKYNLQHQAWIFAQDIITQNLVPLLIALFLCIQSSLTLISAREDQSQQISENVVLDHVLPIMIGMNIAGILLYIYCIAAFYFSVYFFVLYVFQHNPQHYFIHLREYLTLSNFISSVLITGFYCTFVSLSIGYYYYVVAYKNRPISKAMSQIITWGLVWLAICGASVSFIIF
;
A
#
# COMPACT_ATOMS: atom_id res chain seq x y z
N MET A 1 -31.70 0.34 30.28
CA MET A 1 -30.55 -0.40 30.86
C MET A 1 -29.77 -1.24 29.83
N TYR A 2 -30.42 -1.92 28.87
CA TYR A 2 -29.73 -2.74 27.86
C TYR A 2 -28.70 -1.97 27.01
N VAL A 3 -29.03 -0.75 26.58
CA VAL A 3 -28.15 0.11 25.77
C VAL A 3 -26.88 0.52 26.54
N PHE A 4 -27.00 0.87 27.83
CA PHE A 4 -25.85 1.22 28.68
C PHE A 4 -24.92 0.02 28.91
N HIS A 5 -25.47 -1.21 29.05
CA HIS A 5 -24.67 -2.41 29.18
C HIS A 5 -23.92 -2.75 27.87
N GLN A 6 -24.55 -2.53 26.72
CA GLN A 6 -23.90 -2.68 25.41
C GLN A 6 -22.78 -1.64 25.19
N ILE A 7 -23.02 -0.38 25.55
CA ILE A 7 -22.00 0.68 25.47
C ILE A 7 -20.83 0.39 26.41
N GLY A 8 -21.09 -0.01 27.65
CA GLY A 8 -20.05 -0.40 28.60
C GLY A 8 -19.21 -1.57 28.11
N GLY A 9 -19.86 -2.62 27.58
CA GLY A 9 -19.18 -3.76 26.98
C GLY A 9 -18.35 -3.40 25.74
N PHE A 10 -18.78 -2.41 24.95
CA PHE A 10 -18.01 -1.90 23.81
C PHE A 10 -16.75 -1.15 24.27
N ILE A 11 -16.87 -0.25 25.24
CA ILE A 11 -15.72 0.52 25.78
C ILE A 11 -14.65 -0.43 26.33
N ILE A 12 -15.03 -1.44 27.12
CA ILE A 12 -14.08 -2.41 27.67
C ILE A 12 -13.35 -3.17 26.56
N LYS A 13 -14.06 -3.59 25.50
CA LYS A 13 -13.44 -4.27 24.34
C LYS A 13 -12.48 -3.35 23.59
N THR A 14 -12.77 -2.06 23.49
CA THR A 14 -11.90 -1.08 22.85
C THR A 14 -10.63 -0.85 23.68
N VAL A 15 -10.75 -0.74 25.00
CA VAL A 15 -9.60 -0.62 25.92
C VAL A 15 -8.70 -1.86 25.82
N ASP A 16 -9.27 -3.06 25.85
CA ASP A 16 -8.51 -4.31 25.68
C ASP A 16 -7.82 -4.40 24.31
N SER A 17 -8.48 -3.93 23.25
CA SER A 17 -7.87 -3.87 21.90
C SER A 17 -6.73 -2.86 21.82
N CYS A 18 -6.85 -1.72 22.51
CA CYS A 18 -5.81 -0.70 22.62
C CYS A 18 -4.61 -1.21 23.42
N LEU A 19 -4.83 -1.87 24.55
CA LEU A 19 -3.78 -2.49 25.36
C LEU A 19 -3.02 -3.57 24.56
N LEU A 20 -3.73 -4.38 23.78
CA LEU A 20 -3.10 -5.33 22.86
C LEU A 20 -2.27 -4.65 21.78
N PHE A 21 -2.75 -3.54 21.23
CA PHE A 21 -2.01 -2.77 20.23
C PHE A 21 -0.72 -2.20 20.81
N LEU A 22 -0.76 -1.64 22.02
CA LEU A 22 0.43 -1.16 22.73
C LEU A 22 1.42 -2.29 23.04
N ARG A 23 0.93 -3.47 23.46
CA ARG A 23 1.78 -4.66 23.65
C ARG A 23 2.44 -5.11 22.35
N PHE A 24 1.68 -5.15 21.26
CA PHE A 24 2.20 -5.44 19.92
C PHE A 24 3.30 -4.46 19.52
N LEU A 25 3.05 -3.16 19.71
CA LEU A 25 4.01 -2.10 19.36
C LEU A 25 5.29 -2.19 20.21
N GLY A 26 5.17 -2.53 21.50
CA GLY A 26 6.31 -2.82 22.37
C GLY A 26 7.11 -4.06 21.97
N HIS A 27 6.43 -5.18 21.63
CA HIS A 27 7.12 -6.37 21.13
C HIS A 27 7.83 -6.10 19.80
N LEU A 28 7.19 -5.33 18.92
CA LEU A 28 7.73 -4.95 17.63
C LEU A 28 8.96 -4.06 17.79
N SER A 29 8.92 -3.02 18.63
CA SER A 29 10.06 -2.13 18.86
C SER A 29 11.24 -2.87 19.51
N CYS A 30 11.01 -3.69 20.54
CA CYS A 30 12.05 -4.52 21.14
C CYS A 30 12.68 -5.49 20.12
N SER A 31 11.86 -6.14 19.29
CA SER A 31 12.34 -7.04 18.24
C SER A 31 13.17 -6.30 17.19
N LEU A 32 12.72 -5.10 16.79
CA LEU A 32 13.40 -4.26 15.80
C LEU A 32 14.76 -3.77 16.34
N ILE A 33 14.83 -3.35 17.61
CA ILE A 33 16.09 -3.00 18.28
C ILE A 33 17.04 -4.19 18.35
N ASN A 34 16.55 -5.38 18.71
CA ASN A 34 17.37 -6.60 18.78
C ASN A 34 17.92 -7.02 17.41
N VAL A 35 17.15 -6.83 16.34
CA VAL A 35 17.60 -7.02 14.96
C VAL A 35 18.64 -5.97 14.57
N LEU A 36 18.40 -4.69 14.91
CA LEU A 36 19.31 -3.58 14.60
C LEU A 36 20.67 -3.75 15.30
N LEU A 37 20.65 -4.19 16.56
CA LEU A 37 21.83 -4.55 17.35
C LEU A 37 22.45 -5.90 16.94
N ARG A 38 21.94 -6.51 15.85
CA ARG A 38 22.43 -7.76 15.25
C ARG A 38 22.41 -8.98 16.17
N ARG A 39 21.60 -8.94 17.24
CA ARG A 39 21.44 -10.05 18.21
C ARG A 39 20.60 -11.19 17.63
N HIS A 40 19.67 -10.87 16.74
CA HIS A 40 18.82 -11.84 16.05
C HIS A 40 18.80 -11.56 14.54
N SER A 41 18.76 -12.62 13.73
CA SER A 41 18.72 -12.54 12.28
C SER A 41 17.30 -12.81 11.78
N ILE A 42 16.86 -12.01 10.82
CA ILE A 42 15.58 -12.20 10.13
C ILE A 42 15.75 -13.33 9.11
N SER A 43 14.75 -14.22 9.01
CA SER A 43 14.70 -15.21 7.95
C SER A 43 14.59 -14.53 6.58
N ARG A 44 15.69 -14.55 5.81
CA ARG A 44 15.73 -14.03 4.44
C ARG A 44 14.73 -14.75 3.53
N HIS A 45 14.55 -16.05 3.76
CA HIS A 45 13.60 -16.85 3.00
C HIS A 45 12.15 -16.39 3.21
N ALA A 46 11.77 -16.06 4.45
CA ALA A 46 10.44 -15.53 4.76
C ALA A 46 10.20 -14.16 4.09
N VAL A 47 11.21 -13.29 4.07
CA VAL A 47 11.13 -11.99 3.37
C VAL A 47 10.93 -12.19 1.87
N ILE A 48 11.74 -13.02 1.22
CA ILE A 48 11.64 -13.30 -0.22
C ILE A 48 10.29 -13.95 -0.57
N ARG A 49 9.84 -14.92 0.22
CA ARG A 49 8.53 -15.56 0.04
C ARG A 49 7.39 -14.53 0.12
N THR A 50 7.49 -13.57 1.05
CA THR A 50 6.50 -12.48 1.17
C THR A 50 6.52 -11.57 -0.06
N ILE A 51 7.70 -11.17 -0.52
CA ILE A 51 7.85 -10.34 -1.73
C ILE A 51 7.24 -11.04 -2.94
N PHE A 52 7.49 -12.34 -3.10
CA PHE A 52 6.94 -13.11 -4.22
C PHE A 52 5.41 -13.24 -4.13
N ASN A 53 4.88 -13.68 -2.99
CA ASN A 53 3.46 -13.95 -2.83
C ASN A 53 2.59 -12.69 -2.84
N SER A 54 3.09 -11.60 -2.27
CA SER A 54 2.36 -10.34 -2.17
C SER A 54 2.64 -9.42 -3.36
N GLY A 55 3.88 -9.41 -3.88
CA GLY A 55 4.29 -8.51 -4.95
C GLY A 55 4.05 -9.07 -6.35
N VAL A 56 4.63 -10.23 -6.67
CA VAL A 56 4.63 -10.76 -8.06
C VAL A 56 3.21 -11.06 -8.55
N LYS A 57 2.35 -11.62 -7.69
CA LYS A 57 0.94 -11.89 -8.03
C LYS A 57 0.15 -10.61 -8.34
N LEU A 58 0.56 -9.47 -7.77
CA LEU A 58 -0.07 -8.17 -8.01
C LEU A 58 0.53 -7.39 -9.17
N ALA A 59 1.75 -7.72 -9.62
CA ALA A 59 2.45 -6.94 -10.63
C ALA A 59 1.66 -6.83 -11.94
N VAL A 60 1.17 -7.95 -12.47
CA VAL A 60 0.41 -7.99 -13.73
C VAL A 60 -0.90 -7.16 -13.64
N PRO A 61 -1.80 -7.40 -12.65
CA PRO A 61 -3.03 -6.62 -12.57
C PRO A 61 -2.75 -5.12 -12.31
N LEU A 62 -1.73 -4.78 -11.52
CA LEU A 62 -1.38 -3.38 -11.27
C LEU A 62 -0.81 -2.68 -12.51
N ILE A 63 0.03 -3.35 -13.30
CA ILE A 63 0.55 -2.81 -14.57
C ILE A 63 -0.57 -2.59 -15.58
N LEU A 64 -1.51 -3.54 -15.67
CA LEU A 64 -2.65 -3.42 -16.58
C LEU A 64 -3.61 -2.32 -16.15
N THR A 65 -3.91 -2.22 -14.85
CA THR A 65 -4.76 -1.15 -14.32
C THR A 65 -4.10 0.23 -14.44
N SER A 66 -2.79 0.34 -14.16
CA SER A 66 -2.08 1.63 -14.26
C SER A 66 -1.99 2.12 -15.71
N SER A 67 -1.79 1.22 -16.67
CA SER A 67 -1.77 1.57 -18.10
C SER A 67 -3.14 2.03 -18.61
N LEU A 68 -4.20 1.29 -18.33
CA LEU A 68 -5.57 1.70 -18.69
C LEU A 68 -5.98 3.01 -18.02
N MET A 69 -5.65 3.16 -16.74
CA MET A 69 -5.93 4.37 -15.98
C MET A 69 -5.20 5.57 -16.58
N GLY A 70 -3.95 5.39 -17.04
CA GLY A 70 -3.20 6.45 -17.70
C GLY A 70 -3.86 6.97 -18.96
N MET A 71 -4.32 6.06 -19.83
CA MET A 71 -5.06 6.41 -21.04
C MET A 71 -6.38 7.12 -20.73
N ALA A 72 -7.12 6.65 -19.72
CA ALA A 72 -8.38 7.25 -19.32
C ALA A 72 -8.20 8.67 -18.76
N ILE A 73 -7.20 8.88 -17.91
CA ILE A 73 -6.93 10.18 -17.27
C ILE A 73 -6.46 11.20 -18.30
N ILE A 74 -5.53 10.83 -19.19
CA ILE A 74 -5.05 11.78 -20.20
C ILE A 74 -6.18 12.19 -21.15
N TYR A 75 -7.02 11.23 -21.57
CA TYR A 75 -8.17 11.51 -22.43
C TYR A 75 -9.18 12.47 -21.76
N THR A 76 -9.53 12.21 -20.50
CA THR A 76 -10.50 13.02 -19.76
C THR A 76 -10.00 14.43 -19.50
N ILE A 77 -8.73 14.60 -19.10
CA ILE A 77 -8.13 15.92 -18.86
C ILE A 77 -8.02 16.72 -20.16
N ILE A 78 -7.56 16.11 -21.26
CA ILE A 78 -7.49 16.79 -22.56
C ILE A 78 -8.88 17.23 -23.01
N SER A 79 -9.89 16.36 -22.88
CA SER A 79 -11.27 16.69 -23.23
C SER A 79 -11.83 17.85 -22.40
N ALA A 80 -11.54 17.89 -21.10
CA ALA A 80 -11.94 18.98 -20.22
C ALA A 80 -11.23 20.30 -20.55
N LEU A 81 -9.90 20.28 -20.73
CA LEU A 81 -9.09 21.47 -21.01
C LEU A 81 -9.24 21.98 -22.44
N LYS A 82 -9.73 21.15 -23.37
CA LYS A 82 -9.98 21.54 -24.76
C LYS A 82 -10.94 22.72 -24.87
N LYS A 83 -11.93 22.82 -23.98
CA LYS A 83 -12.88 23.95 -23.94
C LYS A 83 -12.21 25.28 -23.60
N TYR A 84 -11.04 25.26 -22.97
CA TYR A 84 -10.31 26.43 -22.50
C TYR A 84 -9.00 26.69 -23.26
N ASN A 85 -8.72 25.93 -24.32
CA ASN A 85 -7.44 25.97 -25.06
C ASN A 85 -6.18 25.67 -24.20
N LEU A 86 -6.35 24.95 -23.08
CA LEU A 86 -5.27 24.61 -22.13
C LEU A 86 -4.78 23.16 -22.27
N GLN A 87 -5.00 22.51 -23.41
CA GLN A 87 -4.68 21.08 -23.62
C GLN A 87 -3.20 20.75 -23.39
N HIS A 88 -2.31 21.71 -23.64
CA HIS A 88 -0.87 21.58 -23.42
C HIS A 88 -0.50 21.37 -21.93
N GLN A 89 -1.37 21.74 -20.99
CA GLN A 89 -1.14 21.53 -19.55
C GLN A 89 -1.67 20.19 -19.04
N ALA A 90 -2.42 19.45 -19.86
CA ALA A 90 -3.08 18.20 -19.45
C ALA A 90 -2.09 17.17 -18.86
N TRP A 91 -0.87 17.17 -19.39
CA TRP A 91 0.23 16.29 -19.00
C TRP A 91 0.65 16.46 -17.55
N ILE A 92 0.77 17.71 -17.14
CA ILE A 92 1.21 18.11 -15.81
C ILE A 92 0.21 17.60 -14.79
N PHE A 93 -1.08 17.87 -15.04
CA PHE A 93 -2.17 17.41 -14.19
C PHE A 93 -2.25 15.87 -14.15
N ALA A 94 -2.12 15.20 -15.29
CA ALA A 94 -2.16 13.74 -15.33
C ALA A 94 -1.02 13.10 -14.53
N GLN A 95 0.20 13.61 -14.69
CA GLN A 95 1.38 13.13 -13.97
C GLN A 95 1.22 13.34 -12.46
N ASP A 96 0.77 14.52 -12.04
CA ASP A 96 0.63 14.86 -10.63
C ASP A 96 -0.43 13.99 -9.92
N ILE A 97 -1.62 13.88 -10.54
CA ILE A 97 -2.73 13.07 -10.02
C ILE A 97 -2.30 11.60 -9.85
N ILE A 98 -1.54 11.07 -10.80
CA ILE A 98 -1.20 9.64 -10.83
C ILE A 98 -0.04 9.31 -9.91
N THR A 99 1.03 10.11 -9.96
CA THR A 99 2.25 9.83 -9.18
C THR A 99 2.06 10.12 -7.69
N GLN A 100 1.33 11.18 -7.34
CA GLN A 100 1.17 11.59 -5.94
C GLN A 100 -0.05 10.95 -5.26
N ASN A 101 -1.13 10.70 -6.00
CA ASN A 101 -2.40 10.26 -5.39
C ASN A 101 -2.79 8.82 -5.78
N LEU A 102 -3.04 8.56 -7.06
CA LEU A 102 -3.73 7.32 -7.46
C LEU A 102 -2.86 6.07 -7.36
N VAL A 103 -1.63 6.10 -7.87
CA VAL A 103 -0.76 4.90 -7.88
C VAL A 103 -0.37 4.48 -6.46
N PRO A 104 0.10 5.38 -5.57
CA PRO A 104 0.38 5.01 -4.18
C PRO A 104 -0.82 4.39 -3.47
N LEU A 105 -2.01 4.97 -3.66
CA LEU A 105 -3.25 4.50 -3.04
C LEU A 105 -3.69 3.13 -3.58
N LEU A 106 -3.63 2.92 -4.90
CA LEU A 106 -3.94 1.63 -5.51
C LEU A 106 -3.00 0.53 -5.04
N ILE A 107 -1.69 0.80 -5.01
CA ILE A 107 -0.71 -0.18 -4.52
C ILE A 107 -1.02 -0.57 -3.08
N ALA A 108 -1.31 0.40 -2.22
CA ALA A 108 -1.64 0.15 -0.83
C ALA A 108 -2.92 -0.68 -0.67
N LEU A 109 -3.95 -0.39 -1.46
CA LEU A 109 -5.21 -1.13 -1.48
C LEU A 109 -5.03 -2.57 -1.94
N PHE A 110 -4.35 -2.79 -3.07
CA PHE A 110 -4.13 -4.13 -3.61
C PHE A 110 -3.21 -4.94 -2.69
N LEU A 111 -2.16 -4.33 -2.13
CA LEU A 111 -1.31 -4.99 -1.13
C LEU A 111 -2.13 -5.37 0.11
N CYS A 112 -3.01 -4.50 0.61
CA CYS A 112 -3.87 -4.78 1.75
C CYS A 112 -4.75 -6.01 1.49
N ILE A 113 -5.39 -6.09 0.32
CA ILE A 113 -6.24 -7.23 -0.05
C ILE A 113 -5.41 -8.51 -0.20
N GLN A 114 -4.33 -8.47 -0.99
CA GLN A 114 -3.54 -9.66 -1.31
C GLN A 114 -2.84 -10.26 -0.09
N SER A 115 -2.26 -9.42 0.75
CA SER A 115 -1.64 -9.87 1.99
C SER A 115 -2.67 -10.46 2.94
N SER A 116 -3.87 -9.87 3.04
CA SER A 116 -4.99 -10.41 3.84
C SER A 116 -5.42 -11.80 3.36
N LEU A 117 -5.42 -12.05 2.05
CA LEU A 117 -5.66 -13.37 1.47
C LEU A 117 -4.50 -14.34 1.75
N THR A 118 -3.26 -13.86 1.68
CA THR A 118 -2.07 -14.68 1.91
C THR A 118 -1.99 -15.16 3.37
N LEU A 119 -2.51 -14.38 4.33
CA LEU A 119 -2.66 -14.80 5.73
C LEU A 119 -3.49 -16.08 5.90
N ILE A 120 -4.50 -16.28 5.05
CA ILE A 120 -5.35 -17.48 5.10
C ILE A 120 -4.53 -18.71 4.71
N SER A 121 -3.83 -18.64 3.57
CA SER A 121 -2.99 -19.75 3.10
C SER A 121 -1.87 -20.12 4.08
N ALA A 122 -1.32 -19.15 4.82
CA ALA A 122 -0.22 -19.41 5.74
C ALA A 122 -0.64 -20.18 7.01
N ARG A 123 -1.92 -20.10 7.42
CA ARG A 123 -2.40 -20.78 8.64
C ARG A 123 -2.81 -22.23 8.39
N GLU A 124 -3.23 -22.59 7.18
CA GLU A 124 -3.41 -24.00 6.79
C GLU A 124 -2.10 -24.78 6.90
N ASP A 125 -0.97 -24.14 6.57
CA ASP A 125 0.37 -24.73 6.68
C ASP A 125 0.94 -24.77 8.11
N GLN A 126 0.44 -23.96 9.05
CA GLN A 126 1.11 -23.68 10.35
C GLN A 126 0.29 -23.97 11.60
N SER A 127 -0.67 -24.90 11.52
CA SER A 127 -1.30 -25.47 12.70
C SER A 127 -0.25 -26.19 13.56
N GLN A 128 0.42 -25.50 14.51
CA GLN A 128 0.66 -25.97 15.90
C GLN A 128 1.70 -25.23 16.77
N GLN A 129 2.49 -24.26 16.31
CA GLN A 129 3.51 -23.63 17.19
C GLN A 129 3.26 -22.15 17.48
N ILE A 130 2.60 -21.89 18.62
CA ILE A 130 2.56 -20.57 19.29
C ILE A 130 3.94 -20.39 19.96
N SER A 131 4.92 -19.94 19.18
CA SER A 131 6.23 -19.57 19.71
C SER A 131 6.21 -18.13 20.21
N GLU A 132 6.89 -17.84 21.31
CA GLU A 132 7.07 -16.48 21.83
C GLU A 132 7.75 -15.54 20.80
N ASN A 133 8.33 -16.09 19.72
CA ASN A 133 9.04 -15.38 18.66
C ASN A 133 8.21 -15.08 17.38
N VAL A 134 6.87 -15.24 17.39
CA VAL A 134 6.01 -14.96 16.21
C VAL A 134 6.24 -13.58 15.58
N VAL A 135 6.60 -12.58 16.38
CA VAL A 135 6.89 -11.23 15.87
C VAL A 135 8.16 -11.21 15.02
N LEU A 136 9.21 -11.93 15.43
CA LEU A 136 10.50 -11.94 14.77
C LEU A 136 10.52 -12.89 13.56
N ASP A 137 9.84 -14.03 13.67
CA ASP A 137 9.85 -15.08 12.65
C ASP A 137 8.85 -14.83 11.51
N HIS A 138 7.76 -14.10 11.77
CA HIS A 138 6.67 -13.92 10.79
C HIS A 138 6.32 -12.46 10.56
N VAL A 139 6.00 -11.69 11.62
CA VAL A 139 5.50 -10.31 11.46
C VAL A 139 6.55 -9.41 10.81
N LEU A 140 7.78 -9.42 11.31
CA LEU A 140 8.83 -8.53 10.86
C LEU A 140 9.29 -8.82 9.41
N PRO A 141 9.48 -10.11 8.99
CA PRO A 141 9.67 -10.44 7.58
C PRO A 141 8.52 -9.99 6.68
N ILE A 142 7.27 -10.15 7.13
CA ILE A 142 6.09 -9.72 6.35
C ILE A 142 6.13 -8.21 6.14
N MET A 143 6.40 -7.44 7.21
CA MET A 143 6.45 -5.98 7.12
C MET A 143 7.56 -5.48 6.19
N ILE A 144 8.77 -6.02 6.30
CA ILE A 144 9.89 -5.64 5.43
C ILE A 144 9.58 -6.05 3.99
N GLY A 145 9.12 -7.28 3.77
CA GLY A 145 8.82 -7.80 2.44
C GLY A 145 7.73 -7.00 1.73
N MET A 146 6.68 -6.59 2.44
CA MET A 146 5.61 -5.76 1.88
C MET A 146 6.08 -4.36 1.50
N ASN A 147 6.91 -3.71 2.32
CA ASN A 147 7.43 -2.38 2.00
C ASN A 147 8.34 -2.41 0.76
N ILE A 148 9.22 -3.41 0.67
CA ILE A 148 10.06 -3.62 -0.52
C ILE A 148 9.18 -3.90 -1.75
N ALA A 149 8.18 -4.79 -1.62
CA ALA A 149 7.27 -5.11 -2.71
C ALA A 149 6.47 -3.87 -3.18
N GLY A 150 6.00 -3.03 -2.26
CA GLY A 150 5.28 -1.81 -2.58
C GLY A 150 6.10 -0.81 -3.37
N ILE A 151 7.36 -0.58 -2.98
CA ILE A 151 8.27 0.31 -3.71
C ILE A 151 8.60 -0.27 -5.10
N LEU A 152 8.82 -1.57 -5.22
CA LEU A 152 9.06 -2.21 -6.53
C LEU A 152 7.83 -2.08 -7.44
N LEU A 153 6.64 -2.39 -6.92
CA LEU A 153 5.38 -2.25 -7.66
C LEU A 153 5.15 -0.81 -8.11
N TYR A 154 5.51 0.17 -7.31
CA TYR A 154 5.43 1.59 -7.66
C TYR A 154 6.24 1.93 -8.91
N ILE A 155 7.50 1.50 -8.95
CA ILE A 155 8.38 1.70 -10.11
C ILE A 155 7.76 1.07 -11.36
N TYR A 156 7.24 -0.16 -11.26
CA TYR A 156 6.59 -0.84 -12.39
C TYR A 156 5.31 -0.13 -12.84
N CYS A 157 4.46 0.31 -11.91
CA CYS A 157 3.21 0.98 -12.21
C CYS A 157 3.44 2.31 -12.94
N ILE A 158 4.43 3.09 -12.50
CA ILE A 158 4.79 4.37 -13.11
C ILE A 158 5.40 4.18 -14.48
N ALA A 159 6.32 3.22 -14.64
CA ALA A 159 6.89 2.92 -15.93
C ALA A 159 5.80 2.52 -16.94
N ALA A 160 4.88 1.64 -16.52
CA ALA A 160 3.73 1.22 -17.33
C ALA A 160 2.80 2.38 -17.66
N PHE A 161 2.56 3.29 -16.70
CA PHE A 161 1.76 4.50 -16.91
C PHE A 161 2.37 5.38 -18.00
N TYR A 162 3.64 5.80 -17.86
CA TYR A 162 4.28 6.67 -18.84
C TYR A 162 4.38 6.02 -20.21
N PHE A 163 4.64 4.72 -20.26
CA PHE A 163 4.66 3.97 -21.51
C PHE A 163 3.27 4.00 -22.17
N SER A 164 2.22 3.65 -21.42
CA SER A 164 0.84 3.63 -21.95
C SER A 164 0.38 4.98 -22.50
N VAL A 165 0.70 6.07 -21.78
CA VAL A 165 0.35 7.43 -22.16
C VAL A 165 1.12 7.88 -23.40
N TYR A 166 2.41 7.53 -23.48
CA TYR A 166 3.22 7.77 -24.68
C TYR A 166 2.59 7.13 -25.92
N PHE A 167 2.24 5.84 -25.84
CA PHE A 167 1.56 5.14 -26.94
C PHE A 167 0.21 5.77 -27.27
N PHE A 168 -0.60 6.05 -26.27
CA PHE A 168 -1.93 6.62 -26.48
C PHE A 168 -1.87 7.95 -27.24
N VAL A 169 -0.93 8.82 -26.90
CA VAL A 169 -0.83 10.13 -27.55
C VAL A 169 -0.23 10.06 -28.93
N LEU A 170 0.76 9.19 -29.14
CA LEU A 170 1.34 8.97 -30.46
C LEU A 170 0.28 8.46 -31.45
N TYR A 171 -0.52 7.48 -31.04
CA TYR A 171 -1.45 6.80 -31.95
C TYR A 171 -2.85 7.42 -32.01
N VAL A 172 -3.38 7.96 -30.91
CA VAL A 172 -4.77 8.49 -30.85
C VAL A 172 -4.81 9.99 -31.13
N PHE A 173 -3.94 10.77 -30.50
CA PHE A 173 -3.93 12.23 -30.68
C PHE A 173 -3.01 12.70 -31.81
N GLN A 174 -2.21 11.80 -32.39
CA GLN A 174 -1.24 12.10 -33.45
C GLN A 174 -0.35 13.30 -33.13
N HIS A 175 -0.09 13.53 -31.84
CA HIS A 175 0.75 14.64 -31.39
C HIS A 175 2.23 14.29 -31.53
N ASN A 176 3.05 15.31 -31.77
CA ASN A 176 4.49 15.12 -31.93
C ASN A 176 5.12 14.63 -30.60
N PRO A 177 5.77 13.45 -30.58
CA PRO A 177 6.36 12.89 -29.35
C PRO A 177 7.45 13.78 -28.73
N GLN A 178 8.05 14.68 -29.49
CA GLN A 178 9.04 15.62 -28.96
C GLN A 178 8.46 16.55 -27.89
N HIS A 179 7.22 17.02 -28.07
CA HIS A 179 6.54 17.85 -27.06
C HIS A 179 6.28 17.06 -25.77
N TYR A 180 6.01 15.76 -25.88
CA TYR A 180 5.83 14.89 -24.71
C TYR A 180 7.10 14.78 -23.88
N PHE A 181 8.26 14.51 -24.50
CA PHE A 181 9.52 14.37 -23.77
C PHE A 181 10.00 15.68 -23.14
N ILE A 182 9.74 16.83 -23.76
CA ILE A 182 10.07 18.15 -23.20
C ILE A 182 9.29 18.38 -21.91
N HIS A 183 7.96 18.20 -21.93
CA HIS A 183 7.13 18.40 -20.74
C HIS A 183 7.41 17.37 -19.65
N LEU A 184 7.70 16.11 -20.02
CA LEU A 184 8.08 15.09 -19.05
C LEU A 184 9.40 15.44 -18.34
N ARG A 185 10.39 15.96 -19.07
CA ARG A 185 11.67 16.39 -18.48
C ARG A 185 11.52 17.58 -17.54
N GLU A 186 10.65 18.53 -17.87
CA GLU A 186 10.45 19.75 -17.08
C GLU A 186 9.75 19.46 -15.73
N TYR A 187 8.85 18.48 -15.69
CA TYR A 187 8.01 18.21 -14.51
C TYR A 187 8.44 17.02 -13.67
N LEU A 188 9.16 16.06 -14.25
CA LEU A 188 9.70 14.89 -13.53
C LEU A 188 11.00 15.27 -12.81
N THR A 189 10.86 16.17 -11.84
CA THR A 189 11.97 16.53 -10.94
C THR A 189 12.28 15.38 -9.99
N LEU A 190 13.55 15.24 -9.61
CA LEU A 190 13.98 14.25 -8.62
C LEU A 190 13.20 14.42 -7.30
N SER A 191 12.86 15.67 -6.94
CA SER A 191 12.09 15.99 -5.74
C SER A 191 10.70 15.35 -5.76
N ASN A 192 9.95 15.50 -6.86
CA ASN A 192 8.62 14.93 -7.01
C ASN A 192 8.65 13.39 -6.97
N PHE A 193 9.67 12.80 -7.59
CA PHE A 193 9.88 11.36 -7.54
C PHE A 193 10.18 10.86 -6.11
N ILE A 194 11.06 11.55 -5.37
CA ILE A 194 11.37 11.18 -3.97
C ILE A 194 10.14 11.33 -3.09
N SER A 195 9.41 12.44 -3.20
CA SER A 195 8.18 12.70 -2.43
C SER A 195 7.16 11.58 -2.64
N SER A 196 6.93 11.20 -3.89
CA SER A 196 5.95 10.16 -4.23
C SER A 196 6.38 8.74 -3.80
N VAL A 197 7.68 8.43 -3.82
CA VAL A 197 8.23 7.20 -3.21
C VAL A 197 8.02 7.21 -1.69
N LEU A 198 8.23 8.34 -1.01
CA LEU A 198 8.02 8.48 0.43
C LEU A 198 6.54 8.31 0.80
N ILE A 199 5.63 8.93 0.02
CA ILE A 199 4.17 8.77 0.19
C ILE A 199 3.79 7.30 0.02
N THR A 200 4.30 6.63 -1.01
CA THR A 200 4.03 5.20 -1.23
C THR A 200 4.57 4.34 -0.09
N GLY A 201 5.78 4.63 0.38
CA GLY A 201 6.38 3.99 1.54
C GLY A 201 5.52 4.16 2.79
N PHE A 202 5.01 5.37 3.03
CA PHE A 202 4.12 5.67 4.15
C PHE A 202 2.82 4.85 4.09
N TYR A 203 2.17 4.74 2.92
CA TYR A 203 1.00 3.87 2.81
C TYR A 203 1.35 2.39 3.04
N CYS A 204 2.47 1.92 2.50
CA CYS A 204 2.90 0.54 2.69
C CYS A 204 3.24 0.22 4.14
N THR A 205 3.81 1.16 4.90
CA THR A 205 4.09 0.96 6.33
C THR A 205 2.79 0.88 7.13
N PHE A 206 1.79 1.70 6.83
CA PHE A 206 0.47 1.60 7.46
C PHE A 206 -0.22 0.26 7.20
N VAL A 207 -0.20 -0.19 5.94
CA VAL A 207 -0.79 -1.48 5.55
C VAL A 207 -0.05 -2.61 6.25
N SER A 208 1.29 -2.64 6.18
CA SER A 208 2.11 -3.68 6.82
C SER A 208 1.96 -3.73 8.34
N LEU A 209 1.85 -2.58 9.02
CA LEU A 209 1.59 -2.52 10.46
C LEU A 209 0.21 -3.08 10.80
N SER A 210 -0.81 -2.75 10.00
CA SER A 210 -2.16 -3.27 10.18
C SER A 210 -2.18 -4.80 10.08
N ILE A 211 -1.56 -5.36 9.03
CA ILE A 211 -1.47 -6.81 8.85
C ILE A 211 -0.67 -7.48 9.96
N GLY A 212 0.46 -6.88 10.36
CA GLY A 212 1.27 -7.38 11.47
C GLY A 212 0.50 -7.45 12.78
N TYR A 213 -0.29 -6.42 13.09
CA TYR A 213 -1.15 -6.39 14.28
C TYR A 213 -2.22 -7.48 14.23
N TYR A 214 -2.93 -7.63 13.11
CA TYR A 214 -3.98 -8.65 13.01
C TYR A 214 -3.41 -10.07 12.97
N TYR A 215 -2.22 -10.29 12.39
CA TYR A 215 -1.49 -11.55 12.51
C TYR A 215 -1.23 -11.90 13.98
N TYR A 216 -0.72 -10.92 14.74
CA TYR A 216 -0.44 -11.06 16.15
C TYR A 216 -1.71 -11.38 16.97
N VAL A 217 -2.83 -10.72 16.66
CA VAL A 217 -4.13 -11.01 17.31
C VAL A 217 -4.64 -12.41 16.97
N VAL A 218 -4.48 -12.87 15.72
CA VAL A 218 -4.87 -14.23 15.32
C VAL A 218 -4.04 -15.28 16.06
N ALA A 219 -2.73 -15.05 16.20
CA ALA A 219 -1.83 -15.95 16.92
C ALA A 219 -2.11 -16.01 18.43
N TYR A 220 -2.40 -14.87 19.07
CA TYR A 220 -2.56 -14.81 20.54
C TYR A 220 -3.99 -15.09 21.02
N LYS A 221 -5.02 -14.67 20.26
CA LYS A 221 -6.44 -14.81 20.65
C LYS A 221 -7.18 -15.92 19.88
N ASN A 222 -6.50 -16.70 19.05
CA ASN A 222 -7.09 -17.79 18.24
C ASN A 222 -8.36 -17.39 17.46
N ARG A 223 -8.44 -16.13 17.02
CA ARG A 223 -9.61 -15.64 16.28
C ARG A 223 -9.74 -16.33 14.91
N PRO A 224 -10.96 -16.48 14.38
CA PRO A 224 -11.15 -16.99 13.01
C PRO A 224 -10.53 -16.02 12.00
N ILE A 225 -9.74 -16.56 11.07
CA ILE A 225 -8.98 -15.78 10.08
C ILE A 225 -9.91 -14.96 9.19
N SER A 226 -11.04 -15.55 8.78
CA SER A 226 -12.02 -14.89 7.92
C SER A 226 -12.52 -13.58 8.50
N LYS A 227 -12.74 -13.54 9.83
CA LYS A 227 -13.14 -12.33 10.55
C LYS A 227 -11.99 -11.32 10.64
N ALA A 228 -10.77 -11.79 10.87
CA ALA A 228 -9.58 -10.94 10.88
C ALA A 228 -9.33 -10.32 9.49
N MET A 229 -9.46 -11.11 8.41
CA MET A 229 -9.32 -10.67 7.02
C MET A 229 -10.33 -9.56 6.69
N SER A 230 -11.61 -9.81 6.95
CA SER A 230 -12.65 -8.80 6.72
C SER A 230 -12.34 -7.53 7.51
N GLN A 231 -11.89 -7.64 8.75
CA GLN A 231 -11.50 -6.49 9.56
C GLN A 231 -10.27 -5.76 9.01
N ILE A 232 -9.24 -6.47 8.53
CA ILE A 232 -8.06 -5.86 7.89
C ILE A 232 -8.48 -5.09 6.64
N ILE A 233 -9.30 -5.70 5.79
CA ILE A 233 -9.76 -5.05 4.55
C ILE A 233 -10.59 -3.82 4.88
N THR A 234 -11.61 -3.95 5.75
CA THR A 234 -12.50 -2.83 6.07
C THR A 234 -11.75 -1.69 6.79
N TRP A 235 -11.00 -2.00 7.85
CA TRP A 235 -10.26 -0.97 8.58
C TRP A 235 -9.07 -0.44 7.80
N GLY A 236 -8.39 -1.29 7.03
CA GLY A 236 -7.30 -0.89 6.14
C GLY A 236 -7.78 0.11 5.10
N LEU A 237 -8.91 -0.15 4.45
CA LEU A 237 -9.51 0.81 3.51
C LEU A 237 -9.90 2.13 4.17
N VAL A 238 -10.51 2.09 5.36
CA VAL A 238 -10.87 3.30 6.12
C VAL A 238 -9.61 4.10 6.46
N TRP A 239 -8.57 3.46 6.98
CA TRP A 239 -7.32 4.13 7.30
C TRP A 239 -6.60 4.68 6.06
N LEU A 240 -6.60 3.94 4.95
CA LEU A 240 -6.05 4.42 3.68
C LEU A 240 -6.79 5.66 3.17
N ALA A 241 -8.12 5.70 3.28
CA ALA A 241 -8.90 6.87 2.90
C ALA A 241 -8.60 8.09 3.79
N ILE A 242 -8.49 7.89 5.12
CA ILE A 242 -8.14 8.95 6.07
C ILE A 242 -6.71 9.47 5.83
N CYS A 243 -5.74 8.55 5.68
CA CYS A 243 -4.36 8.90 5.37
C CYS A 243 -4.28 9.61 4.02
N GLY A 244 -5.05 9.18 3.01
CA GLY A 244 -5.11 9.85 1.72
C GLY A 244 -5.63 11.28 1.81
N ALA A 245 -6.74 11.49 2.50
CA ALA A 245 -7.24 12.84 2.74
C ALA A 245 -6.23 13.71 3.49
N SER A 246 -5.51 13.14 4.46
CA SER A 246 -4.53 13.86 5.27
C SER A 246 -3.28 14.23 4.47
N VAL A 247 -2.76 13.32 3.65
CA VAL A 247 -1.60 13.58 2.78
C VAL A 247 -1.96 14.65 1.75
N SER A 248 -3.14 14.58 1.12
CA SER A 248 -3.59 15.62 0.20
C SER A 248 -3.74 16.99 0.87
N PHE A 249 -4.15 17.04 2.13
CA PHE A 249 -4.25 18.30 2.89
C PHE A 249 -2.89 18.91 3.26
N ILE A 250 -1.83 18.10 3.39
CA ILE A 250 -0.49 18.58 3.73
C ILE A 250 0.29 19.06 2.50
N ILE A 251 0.00 18.49 1.33
CA ILE A 251 0.67 18.83 0.06
C ILE A 251 0.09 20.10 -0.58
N PHE A 252 -1.17 20.44 -0.28
CA PHE A 252 -1.84 21.69 -0.69
C PHE A 252 -1.64 22.81 0.33
#